data_AF-A0A447U2C6-F1
#
_entry.id   AF-A0A447U2C6-F1
#
_cell.length_a   1.000
_cell.length_b   1.000
_cell.length_c   1.000
_cell.angle_alpha   90.00
_cell.angle_beta   90.00
_cell.angle_gamma   90.00
#
_symmetry.space_group_name_H-M   'P 1'
#
loop_
_entity.id
_entity.type
_entity.pdbx_description
1 polymer ?
#
loop_
_entity_poly.entity_id
_entity_poly.type
_entity_poly.pdbx_seq_one_letter_code
_entity_poly.pdbx_strand_id
1 'polypeptide(L)'
;MAAARRGIHCRLMLDSAGSVAFFRSPWAAMMRNAGIEVVEALKVNLMRVFLRRMDLRQHRKMVMIDNYIAYTGSMNMVDPRFFKQDAGVGQWVDLMARMEGPVATAMGIVYSCDWEIETGKRILPPPPDVNIMPFEQASGHTIHTIASGPGFPEDLIHQALLTATYAAREYLIMTTPYFRPQRRSAARYLYRCAARRGCQYYPAP
;
A
#
# COMPACT_ATOMS: atom_id res chain seq x y z
N MET A 1 6.42 12.80 15.81
CA MET A 1 6.91 14.11 16.33
C MET A 1 8.33 14.03 16.86
N ALA A 2 8.69 13.07 17.71
CA ALA A 2 10.05 12.96 18.25
C ALA A 2 11.15 12.91 17.16
N ALA A 3 10.95 12.13 16.08
CA ALA A 3 11.88 12.07 14.96
C ALA A 3 12.09 13.44 14.28
N ALA A 4 11.00 14.16 13.98
CA ALA A 4 11.06 15.50 13.39
C ALA A 4 11.81 16.50 14.28
N ARG A 5 11.61 16.43 15.61
CA ARG A 5 12.34 17.26 16.57
C ARG A 5 13.85 16.96 16.64
N ARG A 6 14.27 15.77 16.22
CA ARG A 6 15.70 15.42 16.06
C ARG A 6 16.27 15.85 14.70
N GLY A 7 15.49 16.55 13.87
CA GLY A 7 15.91 17.00 12.54
C GLY A 7 15.64 16.00 11.41
N ILE A 8 14.93 14.90 11.67
CA ILE A 8 14.57 13.94 10.61
C ILE A 8 13.43 14.51 9.75
N HIS A 9 13.62 14.54 8.43
CA HIS A 9 12.57 14.91 7.51
C HIS A 9 11.45 13.86 7.52
N CYS A 10 10.27 14.26 7.98
CA CYS A 10 9.10 13.39 8.07
C CYS A 10 8.00 13.88 7.13
N ARG A 11 7.42 12.96 6.34
CA ARG A 11 6.29 13.23 5.47
C ARG A 11 5.14 12.30 5.78
N LEU A 12 3.93 12.82 5.71
CA LEU A 12 2.70 12.07 5.92
C LEU A 12 1.71 12.45 4.81
N MET A 13 1.28 11.46 4.05
CA MET A 13 0.20 11.59 3.08
C MET A 13 -0.96 10.70 3.51
N LEU A 14 -2.16 11.27 3.56
CA LEU A 14 -3.38 10.54 3.93
C LEU A 14 -4.52 10.83 2.96
N ASP A 15 -5.31 9.81 2.65
CA ASP A 15 -6.56 9.94 1.87
C ASP A 15 -7.51 10.93 2.55
N SER A 16 -7.91 11.98 1.84
CA SER A 16 -8.76 13.06 2.40
C SER A 16 -10.10 12.52 2.89
N ALA A 17 -10.80 11.72 2.06
CA ALA A 17 -12.09 11.13 2.41
C ALA A 17 -12.00 10.07 3.53
N GLY A 18 -10.96 9.24 3.51
CA GLY A 18 -10.72 8.20 4.50
C GLY A 18 -10.26 8.69 5.85
N SER A 19 -9.69 9.90 5.90
CA SER A 19 -9.02 10.43 7.09
C SER A 19 -9.64 11.74 7.59
N VAL A 20 -10.91 11.99 7.27
CA VAL A 20 -11.64 13.20 7.68
C VAL A 20 -11.54 13.44 9.19
N ALA A 21 -11.70 12.40 10.01
CA ALA A 21 -11.60 12.51 11.46
C ALA A 21 -10.20 12.97 11.91
N PHE A 22 -9.14 12.47 11.26
CA PHE A 22 -7.77 12.92 11.53
C PHE A 22 -7.57 14.39 11.15
N PHE A 23 -8.03 14.80 9.96
CA PHE A 23 -7.86 16.19 9.50
C PHE A 23 -8.71 17.20 10.27
N ARG A 24 -9.84 16.78 10.85
CA ARG A 24 -10.65 17.60 11.77
C ARG A 24 -10.12 17.64 13.20
N SER A 25 -9.19 16.75 13.54
CA SER A 25 -8.56 16.72 14.86
C SER A 25 -7.38 17.70 14.96
N PRO A 26 -6.90 18.01 16.17
CA PRO A 26 -5.70 18.83 16.35
C PRO A 26 -4.41 18.20 15.80
N TRP A 27 -4.41 16.87 15.54
CA TRP A 27 -3.20 16.13 15.18
C TRP A 27 -2.52 16.66 13.92
N ALA A 28 -3.28 16.99 12.88
CA ALA A 28 -2.71 17.51 11.64
C ALA A 28 -1.95 18.83 11.88
N ALA A 29 -2.51 19.74 12.68
CA ALA A 29 -1.87 21.01 13.04
C ALA A 29 -0.64 20.77 13.93
N MET A 30 -0.75 19.92 14.95
CA MET A 30 0.36 19.57 15.83
C MET A 30 1.55 18.96 15.08
N MET A 31 1.27 18.06 14.12
CA MET A 31 2.30 17.44 13.30
C MET A 31 3.00 18.47 12.39
N ARG A 32 2.24 19.35 11.74
CA ARG A 32 2.80 20.44 10.93
C ARG A 32 3.67 21.37 11.76
N ASN A 33 3.20 21.77 12.94
CA ASN A 33 3.97 22.62 13.87
C ASN A 33 5.26 21.94 14.37
N ALA A 34 5.29 20.61 14.40
CA ALA A 34 6.48 19.84 14.72
C ALA A 34 7.44 19.65 13.53
N GLY A 35 7.17 20.26 12.37
CA GLY A 35 8.01 20.17 11.16
C GLY A 35 7.70 18.98 10.24
N ILE A 36 6.56 18.31 10.41
CA ILE A 36 6.15 17.18 9.56
C ILE A 36 5.36 17.73 8.36
N GLU A 37 5.73 17.34 7.14
CA GLU A 37 4.97 17.68 5.94
C GLU A 37 3.71 16.81 5.86
N VAL A 38 2.53 17.38 6.15
CA VAL A 38 1.25 16.65 6.15
C VAL A 38 0.39 17.06 4.94
N VAL A 39 0.18 16.11 4.03
CA VAL A 39 -0.54 16.28 2.75
C VAL A 39 -1.85 15.47 2.73
N GLU A 40 -2.91 16.12 2.26
CA GLU A 40 -4.20 15.49 1.95
C GLU A 40 -4.18 14.97 0.51
N ALA A 41 -4.20 13.65 0.33
CA ALA A 41 -4.31 13.05 -0.99
C ALA A 41 -5.76 13.06 -1.49
N LEU A 42 -5.93 13.21 -2.81
CA LEU A 42 -7.22 13.28 -3.47
C LEU A 42 -8.17 14.29 -2.81
N LYS A 43 -7.64 15.44 -2.37
CA LYS A 43 -8.44 16.48 -1.72
C LYS A 43 -9.62 16.86 -2.61
N VAL A 44 -10.82 16.75 -2.05
CA VAL A 44 -12.08 17.11 -2.72
C VAL A 44 -12.08 18.63 -2.87
N ASN A 45 -11.71 19.11 -4.05
CA ASN A 45 -11.83 20.51 -4.43
C ASN A 45 -12.92 20.63 -5.50
N LEU A 46 -13.79 21.64 -5.44
CA LEU A 46 -14.89 21.83 -6.41
C LEU A 46 -14.40 21.77 -7.87
N MET A 47 -13.20 22.28 -8.13
CA MET A 47 -12.55 22.23 -9.46
C MET A 47 -12.11 20.83 -9.89
N ARG A 48 -11.87 19.90 -8.94
CA ARG A 48 -11.49 18.50 -9.21
C ARG A 48 -12.69 17.55 -9.32
N VAL A 49 -13.87 17.96 -8.86
CA VAL A 49 -15.12 17.17 -8.94
C VAL A 49 -15.52 16.91 -10.41
N PHE A 50 -15.25 17.85 -11.31
CA PHE A 50 -15.57 17.70 -12.74
C PHE A 50 -14.59 16.80 -13.52
N LEU A 51 -13.40 16.52 -12.98
CA LEU A 51 -12.32 15.79 -13.65
C LEU A 51 -12.06 14.39 -13.08
N ARG A 52 -12.64 14.03 -11.93
CA ARG A 52 -12.36 12.77 -11.24
C ARG A 52 -13.65 12.00 -10.98
N ARG A 53 -13.60 10.68 -11.20
CA ARG A 53 -14.57 9.75 -10.59
C ARG A 53 -14.46 9.92 -9.08
N MET A 54 -15.54 10.31 -8.42
CA MET A 54 -15.61 10.54 -6.97
C MET A 54 -15.25 9.31 -6.12
N ASP A 55 -15.13 8.14 -6.75
CA ASP A 55 -14.81 6.86 -6.12
C ASP A 55 -13.30 6.55 -6.07
N LEU A 56 -12.45 7.42 -6.60
CA LEU A 56 -11.00 7.28 -6.47
C LEU A 56 -10.59 7.60 -5.03
N ARG A 57 -9.92 6.65 -4.39
CA ARG A 57 -9.37 6.75 -3.03
C ARG A 57 -7.92 6.30 -3.03
N GLN A 58 -7.08 6.95 -2.22
CA GLN A 58 -5.72 6.46 -2.00
C GLN A 58 -5.76 5.32 -0.99
N HIS A 59 -5.60 4.10 -1.49
CA HIS A 59 -5.70 2.87 -0.69
C HIS A 59 -4.35 2.22 -0.39
N ARG A 60 -3.23 2.76 -0.88
CA ARG A 60 -1.88 2.27 -0.56
C ARG A 60 -1.55 2.55 0.92
N LYS A 61 -1.04 1.52 1.63
CA LYS A 61 -0.42 1.68 2.95
C LYS A 61 1.05 1.37 2.79
N MET A 62 1.87 2.39 3.00
CA MET A 62 3.31 2.30 2.86
C MET A 62 3.97 3.11 3.96
N VAL A 63 5.03 2.57 4.54
CA VAL A 63 5.96 3.30 5.40
C VAL A 63 7.34 3.07 4.84
N MET A 64 8.10 4.15 4.65
CA MET A 64 9.48 4.08 4.16
C MET A 64 10.37 4.82 5.14
N ILE A 65 11.50 4.21 5.46
CA ILE A 65 12.49 4.73 6.41
C ILE A 65 13.83 4.72 5.70
N ASP A 66 14.46 5.89 5.64
CA ASP A 66 15.81 6.11 5.09
C ASP A 66 16.02 5.57 3.66
N ASN A 67 14.94 5.41 2.90
CA ASN A 67 14.91 4.79 1.55
C ASN A 67 15.44 3.36 1.49
N TYR A 68 15.57 2.70 2.64
CA TYR A 68 16.15 1.36 2.77
C TYR A 68 15.15 0.34 3.33
N ILE A 69 14.32 0.76 4.30
CA ILE A 69 13.31 -0.11 4.91
C ILE A 69 11.95 0.33 4.39
N ALA A 70 11.17 -0.63 3.90
CA ALA A 70 9.79 -0.39 3.51
C ALA A 70 8.84 -1.38 4.18
N TYR A 71 7.66 -0.87 4.55
CA TYR A 71 6.53 -1.66 4.99
C TYR A 71 5.36 -1.43 4.05
N THR A 72 4.65 -2.50 3.69
CA THR A 72 3.39 -2.40 2.97
C THR A 72 2.49 -3.60 3.25
N GLY A 73 1.19 -3.43 3.01
CA GLY A 73 0.19 -4.46 3.27
C GLY A 73 -1.21 -3.89 3.38
N SER A 74 -2.08 -4.62 4.06
CA SER A 74 -3.50 -4.31 4.22
C SER A 74 -3.75 -3.32 5.38
N MET A 75 -2.86 -3.29 6.37
CA MET A 75 -3.09 -2.66 7.66
C MET A 75 -3.00 -1.14 7.58
N ASN A 76 -4.05 -0.45 8.03
CA ASN A 76 -3.99 0.99 8.28
C ASN A 76 -3.14 1.25 9.54
N MET A 77 -2.55 2.45 9.66
CA MET A 77 -1.88 2.88 10.90
C MET A 77 -2.91 3.23 11.99
N VAL A 78 -3.67 2.23 12.43
CA VAL A 78 -4.60 2.29 13.55
C VAL A 78 -4.36 1.09 14.44
N ASP A 79 -4.49 1.29 15.75
CA ASP A 79 -4.34 0.19 16.69
C ASP A 79 -5.65 -0.60 16.73
N PRO A 80 -5.65 -1.88 16.32
CA PRO A 80 -6.84 -2.72 16.29
C PRO A 80 -7.41 -3.02 17.68
N ARG A 81 -6.71 -2.68 18.78
CA ARG A 81 -7.23 -2.76 20.15
C ARG A 81 -8.12 -1.58 20.53
N PHE A 82 -8.01 -0.46 19.81
CA PHE A 82 -8.77 0.76 20.09
C PHE A 82 -9.72 1.13 18.94
N PHE A 83 -9.48 0.64 17.73
CA PHE A 83 -10.31 0.94 16.58
C PHE A 83 -11.49 -0.02 16.47
N LYS A 84 -12.71 0.52 16.32
CA LYS A 84 -13.94 -0.23 15.98
C LYS A 84 -14.19 -1.50 16.82
N GLN A 85 -13.92 -1.44 18.13
CA GLN A 85 -14.18 -2.57 19.05
C GLN A 85 -15.67 -2.97 19.04
N ASP A 86 -16.56 -2.00 18.91
CA ASP A 86 -18.02 -2.21 18.96
C ASP A 86 -18.64 -2.55 17.60
N ALA A 87 -17.83 -2.80 16.57
CA ALA A 87 -18.34 -3.08 15.23
C ALA A 87 -18.98 -4.48 15.11
N GLY A 88 -18.75 -5.39 16.07
CA GLY A 88 -19.34 -6.73 16.07
C GLY A 88 -18.85 -7.65 14.96
N VAL A 89 -17.68 -7.36 14.36
CA VAL A 89 -17.15 -8.05 13.16
C VAL A 89 -16.00 -9.02 13.43
N GLY A 90 -15.77 -9.40 14.69
CA GLY A 90 -14.69 -10.32 15.07
C GLY A 90 -13.31 -9.66 15.13
N GLN A 91 -12.25 -10.47 15.17
CA GLN A 91 -10.88 -10.00 15.26
C GLN A 91 -10.41 -9.40 13.93
N TRP A 92 -9.64 -8.31 14.00
CA TRP A 92 -9.00 -7.75 12.82
C TRP A 92 -7.79 -8.61 12.44
N VAL A 93 -7.91 -9.37 11.34
CA VAL A 93 -6.80 -10.12 10.75
C VAL A 93 -6.24 -9.34 9.56
N ASP A 94 -4.95 -9.06 9.60
CA ASP A 94 -4.26 -8.24 8.61
C ASP A 94 -2.83 -8.73 8.36
N LEU A 95 -2.23 -8.35 7.24
CA LEU A 95 -0.87 -8.71 6.86
C LEU A 95 -0.08 -7.48 6.43
N MET A 96 1.10 -7.33 7.02
CA MET A 96 2.10 -6.34 6.65
C MET A 96 3.43 -7.05 6.38
N ALA A 97 4.03 -6.75 5.24
CA ALA A 97 5.38 -7.18 4.91
C ALA A 97 6.37 -6.06 5.23
N ARG A 98 7.47 -6.43 5.87
CA ARG A 98 8.67 -5.61 6.00
C ARG A 98 9.69 -6.11 4.99
N MET A 99 10.30 -5.19 4.26
CA MET A 99 11.32 -5.50 3.25
C MET A 99 12.45 -4.48 3.31
N GLU A 100 13.64 -4.95 2.97
CA GLU A 100 14.87 -4.17 2.95
C GLU A 100 15.56 -4.30 1.59
N GLY A 101 16.35 -3.31 1.22
CA GLY A 101 17.13 -3.31 -0.01
C GLY A 101 16.41 -2.64 -1.20
N PRO A 102 16.76 -3.00 -2.45
CA PRO A 102 16.37 -2.23 -3.65
C PRO A 102 14.85 -2.08 -3.86
N VAL A 103 14.06 -3.00 -3.33
CA VAL A 103 12.59 -2.92 -3.39
C VAL A 103 12.05 -1.70 -2.62
N ALA A 104 12.72 -1.28 -1.55
CA ALA A 104 12.35 -0.08 -0.80
C ALA A 104 12.51 1.18 -1.67
N THR A 105 13.56 1.24 -2.49
CA THR A 105 13.75 2.32 -3.47
C THR A 105 12.65 2.30 -4.54
N ALA A 106 12.29 1.11 -5.06
CA ALA A 106 11.19 0.97 -6.02
C ALA A 106 9.84 1.46 -5.45
N MET A 107 9.55 1.13 -4.20
CA MET A 107 8.38 1.67 -3.48
C MET A 107 8.48 3.18 -3.27
N GLY A 108 9.68 3.70 -3.00
CA GLY A 108 9.97 5.12 -2.91
C GLY A 108 9.64 5.88 -4.20
N ILE A 109 9.88 5.26 -5.37
CA ILE A 109 9.49 5.84 -6.67
C ILE A 109 7.97 5.92 -6.79
N VAL A 110 7.24 4.84 -6.42
CA VAL A 110 5.77 4.84 -6.43
C VAL A 110 5.22 5.95 -5.53
N TYR A 111 5.77 6.09 -4.32
CA TYR A 111 5.41 7.18 -3.42
C TYR A 111 5.76 8.56 -3.99
N SER A 112 6.92 8.73 -4.63
CA SER A 112 7.30 10.00 -5.25
C SER A 112 6.29 10.42 -6.30
N CYS A 113 5.77 9.48 -7.11
CA CYS A 113 4.73 9.78 -8.09
C CYS A 113 3.45 10.28 -7.42
N ASP A 114 3.00 9.60 -6.35
CA ASP A 114 1.83 10.04 -5.58
C ASP A 114 2.03 11.43 -4.96
N TRP A 115 3.22 11.67 -4.41
CA TRP A 115 3.59 12.95 -3.83
C TRP A 115 3.62 14.07 -4.85
N GLU A 116 4.17 13.82 -6.03
CA GLU A 116 4.21 14.79 -7.13
C GLU A 116 2.80 15.10 -7.65
N ILE A 117 1.93 14.09 -7.81
CA ILE A 117 0.54 14.29 -8.24
C ILE A 117 -0.22 15.23 -7.30
N GLU A 118 0.02 15.14 -5.99
CA GLU A 118 -0.74 15.91 -5.00
C GLU A 118 -0.09 17.25 -4.64
N THR A 119 1.24 17.37 -4.73
CA THR A 119 1.97 18.58 -4.30
C THR A 119 2.61 19.37 -5.44
N GLY A 120 2.74 18.77 -6.63
CA GLY A 120 3.53 19.30 -7.75
C GLY A 120 5.04 19.24 -7.52
N LYS A 121 5.52 18.68 -6.40
CA LYS A 121 6.94 18.58 -6.07
C LYS A 121 7.45 17.17 -6.36
N ARG A 122 8.44 17.07 -7.24
CA ARG A 122 9.11 15.81 -7.54
C ARG A 122 10.19 15.52 -6.50
N ILE A 123 10.09 14.38 -5.81
CA ILE A 123 11.05 13.98 -4.78
C ILE A 123 11.45 12.52 -4.99
N LEU A 124 12.40 12.31 -5.90
CA LEU A 124 12.90 10.97 -6.19
C LEU A 124 13.75 10.45 -5.04
N PRO A 125 13.65 9.16 -4.69
CA PRO A 125 14.61 8.54 -3.80
C PRO A 125 16.01 8.58 -4.46
N PRO A 126 17.08 8.75 -3.67
CA PRO A 126 18.43 8.64 -4.19
C PRO A 126 18.66 7.23 -4.76
N PRO A 127 19.65 7.07 -5.65
CA PRO A 127 20.09 5.75 -6.07
C PRO A 127 20.45 4.90 -4.85
N PRO A 128 20.28 3.57 -4.92
CA PRO A 128 20.72 2.68 -3.86
C PRO A 128 22.20 2.89 -3.53
N ASP A 129 22.52 3.28 -2.29
CA ASP A 129 23.90 3.41 -1.84
C ASP A 129 24.44 2.05 -1.43
N VAL A 130 25.42 1.55 -2.18
CA VAL A 130 26.09 0.26 -1.96
C VAL A 130 26.87 0.19 -0.64
N ASN A 131 27.19 1.33 -0.02
CA ASN A 131 27.90 1.36 1.27
C ASN A 131 26.93 1.23 2.45
N ILE A 132 25.68 1.66 2.26
CA ILE A 132 24.58 1.50 3.22
C ILE A 132 23.86 0.16 2.97
N MET A 133 23.89 -0.31 1.73
CA MET A 133 23.38 -1.59 1.27
C MET A 133 24.55 -2.51 0.91
N PRO A 134 25.15 -3.24 1.86
CA PRO A 134 25.80 -4.46 1.44
C PRO A 134 24.72 -5.26 0.72
N PHE A 135 24.87 -5.43 -0.60
CA PHE A 135 24.11 -6.40 -1.38
C PHE A 135 24.56 -7.79 -0.90
N GLU A 136 24.33 -8.10 0.38
CA GLU A 136 24.21 -9.48 0.73
C GLU A 136 23.06 -9.99 -0.11
N GLN A 137 23.36 -11.00 -0.90
CA GLN A 137 22.42 -11.79 -1.67
C GLN A 137 21.54 -12.58 -0.67
N ALA A 138 20.91 -11.91 0.30
CA ALA A 138 20.76 -12.40 1.66
C ALA A 138 19.56 -13.33 1.88
N SER A 139 18.89 -13.78 0.83
CA SER A 139 17.81 -14.77 0.99
C SER A 139 17.42 -15.56 -0.26
N GLY A 140 17.99 -15.25 -1.44
CA GLY A 140 17.58 -15.89 -2.69
C GLY A 140 16.14 -15.58 -3.14
N HIS A 141 15.47 -14.60 -2.52
CA HIS A 141 14.11 -14.21 -2.89
C HIS A 141 14.11 -13.03 -3.88
N THR A 142 13.33 -13.16 -4.94
CA THR A 142 13.06 -12.05 -5.87
C THR A 142 11.77 -11.35 -5.45
N ILE A 143 11.85 -10.04 -5.21
CA ILE A 143 10.69 -9.21 -4.86
C ILE A 143 10.42 -8.23 -6.00
N HIS A 144 9.15 -8.11 -6.40
CA HIS A 144 8.73 -7.16 -7.43
C HIS A 144 7.59 -6.29 -6.91
N THR A 145 7.74 -4.97 -7.05
CA THR A 145 6.71 -4.00 -6.66
C THR A 145 5.74 -3.79 -7.82
N ILE A 146 4.46 -4.06 -7.60
CA ILE A 146 3.40 -3.84 -8.58
C ILE A 146 2.43 -2.80 -8.01
N ALA A 147 2.35 -1.65 -8.67
CA ALA A 147 1.46 -0.56 -8.30
C ALA A 147 0.27 -0.46 -9.25
N SER A 148 -0.84 0.08 -8.75
CA SER A 148 -2.02 0.44 -9.54
C SER A 148 -2.39 1.90 -9.28
N GLY A 149 -3.03 2.56 -10.24
CA GLY A 149 -3.49 3.94 -10.07
C GLY A 149 -3.28 4.79 -11.32
N PRO A 150 -3.55 6.11 -11.23
CA PRO A 150 -3.36 7.02 -12.34
C PRO A 150 -1.91 6.97 -12.83
N GLY A 151 -1.70 6.72 -14.13
CA GLY A 151 -0.36 6.61 -14.73
C GLY A 151 0.22 5.20 -14.77
N PHE A 152 -0.46 4.20 -14.21
CA PHE A 152 -0.12 2.78 -14.39
C PHE A 152 -1.06 2.12 -15.40
N PRO A 153 -0.58 1.14 -16.20
CA PRO A 153 -1.46 0.31 -17.02
C PRO A 153 -2.56 -0.34 -16.19
N GLU A 154 -3.75 -0.43 -16.77
CA GLU A 154 -4.88 -1.11 -16.13
C GLU A 154 -4.58 -2.60 -15.93
N ASP A 155 -5.19 -3.21 -14.92
CA ASP A 155 -5.14 -4.65 -14.63
C ASP A 155 -3.77 -5.29 -14.32
N LEU A 156 -2.69 -4.53 -14.11
CA LEU A 156 -1.36 -5.13 -13.79
C LEU A 156 -1.36 -6.07 -12.59
N ILE A 157 -1.97 -5.64 -11.47
CA ILE A 157 -2.09 -6.49 -10.27
C ILE A 157 -2.93 -7.73 -10.59
N HIS A 158 -3.99 -7.58 -11.37
CA HIS A 158 -4.85 -8.69 -11.78
C HIS A 158 -4.09 -9.71 -12.64
N GLN A 159 -3.33 -9.23 -13.63
CA GLN A 159 -2.50 -10.08 -14.48
C GLN A 159 -1.42 -10.79 -13.68
N ALA A 160 -0.77 -10.12 -12.72
CA ALA A 160 0.22 -10.73 -11.85
C ALA A 160 -0.38 -11.85 -11.00
N LEU A 161 -1.55 -11.61 -10.39
CA LEU A 161 -2.28 -12.63 -9.62
C LEU A 161 -2.71 -13.81 -10.51
N LEU A 162 -3.19 -13.55 -11.72
CA LEU A 162 -3.52 -14.61 -12.69
C LEU A 162 -2.28 -15.43 -13.07
N THR A 163 -1.16 -14.78 -13.37
CA THR A 163 0.09 -15.47 -13.70
C THR A 163 0.56 -16.35 -12.55
N ALA A 164 0.57 -15.83 -11.31
CA ALA A 164 0.89 -16.62 -10.12
C ALA A 164 -0.06 -17.82 -9.96
N THR A 165 -1.35 -17.62 -10.22
CA THR A 165 -2.36 -18.69 -10.21
C THR A 165 -2.08 -19.78 -11.23
N TYR A 166 -1.77 -19.40 -12.48
CA TYR A 166 -1.50 -20.35 -13.55
C TYR A 166 -0.17 -21.09 -13.37
N ALA A 167 0.80 -20.48 -12.68
CA ALA A 167 2.10 -21.04 -12.38
C ALA A 167 2.11 -22.00 -11.18
N ALA A 168 1.15 -21.89 -10.26
CA ALA A 168 1.05 -22.76 -9.09
C ALA A 168 0.89 -24.25 -9.49
N ARG A 169 1.67 -25.13 -8.85
CA ARG A 169 1.69 -26.58 -9.12
C ARG A 169 1.11 -27.43 -7.99
N GLU A 170 1.33 -27.04 -6.74
CA GLU A 170 0.91 -27.82 -5.57
C GLU A 170 -0.24 -27.14 -4.82
N TYR A 171 0.02 -25.97 -4.22
CA TYR A 171 -0.95 -25.23 -3.42
C TYR A 171 -1.04 -23.76 -3.80
N LEU A 172 -2.21 -23.17 -3.57
CA LEU A 172 -2.43 -21.74 -3.69
C LEU A 172 -3.27 -21.25 -2.51
N ILE A 173 -2.60 -20.55 -1.59
CA ILE A 173 -3.23 -19.95 -0.42
C ILE A 173 -3.54 -18.49 -0.75
N MET A 174 -4.79 -18.10 -0.58
CA MET A 174 -5.23 -16.73 -0.83
C MET A 174 -6.07 -16.22 0.33
N THR A 175 -5.64 -15.10 0.88
CA THR A 175 -6.38 -14.35 1.90
C THR A 175 -6.75 -12.99 1.30
N THR A 176 -8.04 -12.68 1.27
CA THR A 176 -8.55 -11.40 0.74
C THR A 176 -9.73 -10.93 1.59
N PRO A 177 -9.82 -9.63 1.93
CA PRO A 177 -10.98 -9.09 2.63
C PRO A 177 -12.25 -9.11 1.77
N TYR A 178 -12.11 -9.20 0.44
CA TYR A 178 -13.22 -9.24 -0.49
C TYR A 178 -13.01 -10.33 -1.55
N PHE A 179 -13.92 -11.30 -1.56
CA PHE A 179 -14.03 -12.25 -2.65
C PHE A 179 -15.25 -11.88 -3.50
N ARG A 180 -15.04 -11.04 -4.53
CA ARG A 180 -16.08 -10.62 -5.49
C ARG A 180 -15.85 -11.33 -6.83
N PRO A 181 -16.48 -12.49 -7.09
CA PRO A 181 -16.33 -13.21 -8.35
C PRO A 181 -17.09 -12.48 -9.49
N GLN A 182 -16.51 -11.42 -10.07
CA GLN A 182 -17.01 -10.87 -11.32
C GLN A 182 -16.70 -11.81 -12.50
N ARG A 183 -17.44 -11.69 -13.62
CA ARG A 183 -17.41 -12.62 -14.78
C ARG A 183 -16.01 -12.82 -15.40
N ARG A 184 -15.06 -11.90 -15.17
CA ARG A 184 -13.63 -11.97 -15.60
C ARG A 184 -12.63 -12.00 -14.43
N SER A 185 -13.09 -12.16 -13.19
CA SER A 185 -12.23 -12.11 -12.02
C SER A 185 -11.30 -13.33 -11.93
N ALA A 186 -10.07 -13.09 -11.48
CA ALA A 186 -9.10 -14.13 -11.17
C ALA A 186 -9.72 -15.17 -10.22
N ALA A 187 -10.58 -14.73 -9.30
CA ALA A 187 -11.35 -15.54 -8.36
C ALA A 187 -12.11 -16.73 -8.99
N ARG A 188 -12.75 -16.55 -10.15
CA ARG A 188 -13.47 -17.66 -10.82
C ARG A 188 -12.51 -18.65 -11.49
N TYR A 189 -11.43 -18.13 -12.07
CA TYR A 189 -10.40 -18.95 -12.70
C TYR A 189 -9.57 -19.72 -11.66
N LEU A 190 -9.28 -19.09 -10.53
CA LEU A 190 -8.66 -19.65 -9.33
C LEU A 190 -9.41 -20.91 -8.86
N TYR A 191 -10.72 -20.81 -8.66
CA TYR A 191 -11.55 -21.96 -8.26
C TYR A 191 -11.51 -23.09 -9.30
N ARG A 192 -11.59 -22.76 -10.59
CA ARG A 192 -11.57 -23.74 -11.68
C ARG A 192 -10.20 -24.41 -11.86
N CYS A 193 -9.11 -23.68 -11.69
CA CYS A 193 -7.75 -24.18 -11.82
C CYS A 193 -7.38 -25.05 -10.61
N ALA A 194 -7.73 -24.62 -9.40
CA ALA A 194 -7.54 -25.41 -8.18
C ALA A 194 -8.30 -26.76 -8.26
N ALA A 195 -9.58 -26.71 -8.64
CA ALA A 195 -10.40 -27.90 -8.80
C ALA A 195 -9.92 -28.86 -9.93
N ARG A 196 -9.30 -28.34 -10.99
CA ARG A 196 -8.81 -29.17 -12.12
C ARG A 196 -7.40 -29.72 -11.96
N ARG A 197 -6.58 -29.14 -11.06
CA ARG A 197 -5.17 -29.54 -10.86
C ARG A 197 -4.90 -30.22 -9.52
N GLY A 198 -5.93 -30.40 -8.69
CA GLY A 198 -5.78 -31.00 -7.36
C GLY A 198 -5.23 -30.05 -6.29
N CYS A 199 -5.10 -28.75 -6.60
CA CYS A 199 -4.72 -27.75 -5.59
C CYS A 199 -5.90 -27.52 -4.63
N GLN A 200 -5.66 -27.61 -3.32
CA GLN A 200 -6.65 -27.25 -2.31
C GLN A 200 -6.71 -25.74 -2.11
N TYR A 201 -7.93 -25.18 -2.16
CA TYR A 201 -8.21 -23.80 -1.81
C TYR A 201 -8.68 -23.73 -0.35
N TYR A 202 -7.97 -22.96 0.46
CA TYR A 202 -8.36 -22.67 1.84
C TYR A 202 -8.83 -21.22 1.93
N PRO A 203 -10.14 -20.95 2.05
CA PRO A 203 -10.58 -19.62 2.43
C PRO A 203 -10.09 -19.36 3.86
N ALA A 204 -9.42 -18.22 4.07
CA ALA A 204 -9.15 -17.73 5.42
C ALA A 204 -10.49 -17.47 6.15
N PRO A 205 -10.54 -17.64 7.49
CA PRO A 205 -11.75 -17.42 8.29
C PRO A 205 -12.29 -16.00 8.19
#